data_AF-A0AAD7NVZ0-F1
#
_entry.id   AF-A0AAD7NVZ0-F1
#
_cell.length_a   1.000
_cell.length_b   1.000
_cell.length_c   1.000
_cell.angle_alpha   90.00
_cell.angle_beta   90.00
_cell.angle_gamma   90.00
#
_symmetry.space_group_name_H-M   'P 1'
#
loop_
_entity.id
_entity.type
_entity.pdbx_description
1 polymer ?
#
loop_
_entity_poly.entity_id
_entity_poly.type
_entity_poly.pdbx_seq_one_letter_code
_entity_poly.pdbx_strand_id
1 'polypeptide(L)'
;MFSSDIPSERQPLLAQQIAVDVSPPTKKNWEKYALYLTLIALIGITVFSEFKHTEAALDPAARDRLRHEWDKEIQAHERIRAAWVKEVAEHDIIRVVWENERQEIVREKEEWAKAREDEERRREEEMERMRAGFYWADLRADQGCFRHGTRQYTARVSNVPREYDPVQACKETPIEINGVKLVSPDMCEDRGCNGVFGHWLVSHNEPTCTTYFRDFKDKGCTPPASRRRRVESHLENLDPGDDWRTMCSTTPADFWYLHFDNPHMCENWGKYGIWGIWEVDDNRC
;
A
#
# COMPACT_ATOMS: atom_id res chain seq x y z
N MET A 1 -1.70 -10.34 -9.24
CA MET A 1 -2.93 -11.03 -9.68
C MET A 1 -3.57 -10.20 -10.78
N PHE A 2 -3.17 -10.43 -12.03
CA PHE A 2 -3.85 -9.85 -13.20
C PHE A 2 -4.24 -11.02 -14.10
N SER A 3 -5.54 -11.29 -14.15
CA SER A 3 -6.18 -12.26 -15.02
C SER A 3 -6.53 -11.54 -16.31
N SER A 4 -6.02 -11.99 -17.45
CA SER A 4 -6.43 -11.52 -18.77
C SER A 4 -6.91 -12.72 -19.58
N ASP A 5 -8.22 -12.92 -19.55
CA ASP A 5 -8.96 -13.91 -20.33
C ASP A 5 -9.00 -13.49 -21.80
N ILE A 6 -8.60 -14.40 -22.69
CA ILE A 6 -8.81 -14.34 -24.14
C ILE A 6 -9.80 -15.46 -24.49
N PRO A 7 -10.99 -15.17 -25.05
CA PRO A 7 -11.86 -16.24 -25.53
C PRO A 7 -11.45 -16.68 -26.95
N SER A 8 -11.05 -17.95 -27.05
CA SER A 8 -10.87 -18.67 -28.30
C SER A 8 -12.21 -19.28 -28.72
N GLU A 9 -12.89 -18.65 -29.68
CA GLU A 9 -14.14 -19.16 -30.25
C GLU A 9 -13.84 -19.82 -31.60
N ARG A 10 -13.67 -21.15 -31.61
CA ARG A 10 -13.73 -21.97 -32.84
C ARG A 10 -15.08 -22.67 -32.89
N GLN A 11 -15.96 -22.20 -33.76
CA GLN A 11 -17.16 -22.93 -34.16
C GLN A 11 -16.80 -24.04 -35.16
N PRO A 12 -17.32 -25.28 -34.99
CA PRO A 12 -17.26 -26.29 -36.03
C PRO A 12 -18.38 -26.10 -37.06
N LEU A 13 -18.01 -26.08 -38.34
CA LEU A 13 -18.92 -26.09 -39.48
C LEU A 13 -19.78 -27.37 -39.47
N LEU A 14 -21.08 -27.18 -39.23
CA LEU A 14 -22.11 -28.20 -39.41
C LEU A 14 -22.27 -28.53 -40.90
N ALA A 15 -21.89 -29.75 -41.29
CA ALA A 15 -22.24 -30.31 -42.58
C ALA A 15 -23.75 -30.57 -42.63
N GLN A 16 -24.49 -29.68 -43.28
CA GLN A 16 -25.93 -29.84 -43.51
C GLN A 16 -26.13 -30.74 -44.74
N GLN A 17 -26.34 -32.04 -44.50
CA GLN A 17 -26.78 -32.98 -45.54
C GLN A 17 -28.26 -32.74 -45.85
N ILE A 18 -28.55 -32.12 -46.99
CA ILE A 18 -29.90 -32.04 -47.55
C ILE A 18 -30.19 -33.39 -48.21
N ALA A 19 -30.93 -34.24 -47.51
CA ALA A 19 -31.53 -35.44 -48.10
C ALA A 19 -32.68 -35.01 -49.01
N VAL A 20 -32.50 -35.14 -50.32
CA VAL A 20 -33.59 -34.96 -51.30
C VAL A 20 -34.38 -36.26 -51.34
N ASP A 21 -35.56 -36.23 -50.74
CA ASP A 21 -36.51 -37.34 -50.70
C ASP A 21 -37.23 -37.46 -52.06
N VAL A 22 -36.79 -38.43 -52.88
CA VAL A 22 -37.42 -38.73 -54.18
C VAL A 22 -38.36 -39.91 -54.00
N SER A 23 -39.61 -39.62 -53.62
CA SER A 23 -40.69 -40.61 -53.62
C SER A 23 -41.06 -41.03 -55.07
N PRO A 24 -41.14 -42.33 -55.38
CA PRO A 24 -41.46 -42.81 -56.73
C PRO A 24 -42.96 -42.63 -57.06
N PRO A 25 -43.31 -42.18 -58.28
CA PRO A 25 -44.70 -41.89 -58.63
C PRO A 25 -45.53 -43.18 -58.82
N THR A 26 -46.66 -43.25 -58.13
CA THR A 26 -47.66 -44.32 -58.24
C THR A 26 -48.33 -44.35 -59.62
N LYS A 27 -48.59 -45.56 -60.14
CA LYS A 27 -49.02 -45.94 -61.53
C LYS A 27 -50.20 -45.20 -62.19
N LYS A 28 -50.87 -44.23 -61.56
CA LYS A 28 -52.12 -43.64 -62.06
C LYS A 28 -51.99 -42.24 -62.70
N ASN A 29 -50.77 -41.68 -62.83
CA ASN A 29 -50.56 -40.31 -63.36
C ASN A 29 -49.47 -40.23 -64.46
N TRP A 30 -49.13 -41.33 -65.13
CA TRP A 30 -48.03 -41.38 -66.10
C TRP A 30 -48.25 -40.49 -67.33
N GLU A 31 -49.51 -40.29 -67.75
CA GLU A 31 -49.85 -39.42 -68.90
C GLU A 31 -49.55 -37.94 -68.61
N LYS A 32 -49.76 -37.48 -67.37
CA LYS A 32 -49.46 -36.10 -66.97
C LYS A 32 -47.95 -35.88 -66.84
N TYR A 33 -47.20 -36.87 -66.36
CA TYR A 33 -45.74 -36.82 -66.30
C TYR A 33 -45.10 -36.85 -67.69
N ALA A 34 -45.66 -37.61 -68.63
CA ALA A 34 -45.19 -37.63 -70.01
C ALA A 34 -45.34 -36.25 -70.67
N LEU A 35 -46.48 -35.56 -70.46
CA LEU A 35 -46.69 -34.20 -70.96
C LEU A 35 -45.78 -33.15 -70.27
N TYR A 36 -45.50 -33.30 -68.98
CA TYR A 36 -44.61 -32.39 -68.26
C TYR A 36 -43.15 -32.57 -68.71
N LEU A 37 -42.71 -33.81 -68.94
CA LEU A 37 -41.36 -34.11 -69.43
C LEU A 37 -41.16 -33.65 -70.87
N THR A 38 -42.18 -33.75 -71.74
CA THR A 38 -42.08 -33.21 -73.10
C THR A 38 -42.02 -31.69 -73.11
N LEU A 39 -42.77 -31.02 -72.21
CA LEU A 39 -42.71 -29.56 -72.09
C LEU A 39 -41.35 -29.09 -71.55
N ILE A 40 -40.80 -29.74 -70.53
CA ILE A 40 -39.44 -29.47 -70.02
C ILE A 40 -38.40 -29.73 -71.10
N ALA A 41 -38.55 -30.82 -71.87
CA ALA A 41 -37.64 -31.10 -72.98
C ALA A 41 -37.72 -30.01 -74.05
N LEU A 42 -38.91 -29.50 -74.39
CA LEU A 42 -39.08 -28.43 -75.36
C LEU A 42 -38.52 -27.08 -74.87
N ILE A 43 -38.75 -26.73 -73.59
CA ILE A 43 -38.16 -25.52 -72.98
C ILE A 43 -36.64 -25.68 -72.87
N GLY A 44 -36.15 -26.87 -72.53
CA GLY A 44 -34.75 -27.20 -72.52
C GLY A 44 -34.14 -27.05 -73.91
N ILE A 45 -34.81 -27.51 -74.97
CA ILE A 45 -34.35 -27.37 -76.35
C ILE A 45 -34.32 -25.90 -76.77
N THR A 46 -35.33 -25.08 -76.42
CA THR A 46 -35.33 -23.65 -76.78
C THR A 46 -34.27 -22.87 -76.02
N VAL A 47 -34.13 -23.07 -74.71
CA VAL A 47 -33.09 -22.42 -73.89
C VAL A 47 -31.69 -22.89 -74.29
N PHE A 48 -31.49 -24.17 -74.59
CA PHE A 48 -30.19 -24.66 -75.06
C PHE A 48 -29.87 -24.14 -76.47
N SER A 49 -30.88 -23.91 -77.32
CA SER A 49 -30.67 -23.27 -78.63
C SER A 49 -30.23 -21.80 -78.50
N GLU A 50 -30.83 -21.04 -77.58
CA GLU A 50 -30.42 -19.65 -77.27
C GLU A 50 -29.05 -19.59 -76.56
N PHE A 51 -28.74 -20.54 -75.66
CA PHE A 51 -27.44 -20.61 -74.98
C PHE A 51 -26.31 -21.00 -75.95
N LYS A 52 -26.58 -21.87 -76.94
CA LYS A 52 -25.63 -22.16 -78.02
C LYS A 52 -25.38 -20.97 -78.93
N HIS A 53 -26.27 -19.98 -78.96
CA HIS A 53 -26.08 -18.75 -79.72
C HIS A 53 -25.31 -17.66 -78.96
N THR A 54 -25.10 -17.79 -77.64
CA THR A 54 -24.30 -16.82 -76.86
C THR A 54 -22.86 -17.27 -76.62
N GLU A 55 -22.54 -18.56 -76.77
CA GLU A 55 -21.14 -19.04 -76.82
C GLU A 55 -20.45 -18.80 -78.18
N ALA A 56 -21.22 -18.47 -79.23
CA ALA A 56 -20.70 -18.20 -80.56
C ALA A 56 -20.64 -16.69 -80.84
N ALA A 57 -19.60 -16.01 -80.35
CA ALA A 57 -18.89 -14.95 -81.10
C ALA A 57 -17.88 -14.16 -80.24
N LEU A 58 -17.07 -14.83 -79.42
CA LEU A 58 -15.68 -14.38 -79.34
C LEU A 58 -14.93 -15.16 -80.40
N ASP A 59 -14.59 -14.45 -81.48
CA ASP A 59 -13.61 -14.87 -82.49
C ASP A 59 -12.52 -15.74 -81.83
N PRO A 60 -12.21 -16.94 -82.33
CA PRO A 60 -11.17 -17.79 -81.76
C PRO A 60 -9.87 -17.01 -81.51
N ALA A 61 -9.53 -16.06 -82.38
CA ALA A 61 -8.38 -15.19 -82.18
C ALA A 61 -8.57 -14.16 -81.05
N ALA A 62 -9.79 -13.69 -80.77
CA ALA A 62 -10.09 -12.85 -79.60
C ALA A 62 -9.97 -13.63 -78.28
N ARG A 63 -10.39 -14.89 -78.25
CA ARG A 63 -10.23 -15.77 -77.07
C ARG A 63 -8.76 -16.09 -76.81
N ASP A 64 -7.98 -16.33 -77.85
CA ASP A 64 -6.54 -16.61 -77.71
C ASP A 64 -5.77 -15.35 -77.28
N ARG A 65 -6.17 -14.15 -77.76
CA ARG A 65 -5.66 -12.86 -77.24
C ARG A 65 -5.94 -12.69 -75.75
N LEU A 66 -7.17 -12.96 -75.31
CA LEU A 66 -7.57 -12.85 -73.91
C LEU A 66 -6.81 -13.84 -73.01
N ARG A 67 -6.62 -15.08 -73.48
CA ARG A 67 -5.79 -16.09 -72.78
C ARG A 67 -4.34 -15.64 -72.66
N HIS A 68 -3.78 -15.08 -73.73
CA HIS A 68 -2.41 -14.60 -73.72
C HIS A 68 -2.21 -13.38 -72.80
N GLU A 69 -3.19 -12.47 -72.73
CA GLU A 69 -3.19 -11.37 -71.76
C GLU A 69 -3.33 -11.87 -70.32
N TRP A 70 -4.22 -12.84 -70.09
CA TRP A 70 -4.39 -13.49 -68.80
C TRP A 70 -3.13 -14.24 -68.37
N ASP A 71 -2.44 -14.93 -69.28
CA ASP A 71 -1.17 -15.60 -69.00
C ASP A 71 -0.08 -14.59 -68.60
N LYS A 72 -0.03 -13.43 -69.26
CA LYS A 72 0.86 -12.32 -68.88
C LYS A 72 0.53 -11.78 -67.50
N GLU A 73 -0.75 -11.63 -67.19
CA GLU A 73 -1.23 -11.15 -65.89
C GLU A 73 -0.95 -12.17 -64.77
N ILE A 74 -1.16 -13.47 -65.02
CA ILE A 74 -0.76 -14.55 -64.10
C ILE A 74 0.73 -14.48 -63.83
N GLN A 75 1.56 -14.40 -64.88
CA GLN A 75 3.01 -14.33 -64.71
C GLN A 75 3.45 -13.07 -63.94
N ALA A 76 2.79 -11.93 -64.16
CA ALA A 76 3.03 -10.71 -63.40
C ALA A 76 2.64 -10.89 -61.92
N HIS A 77 1.47 -11.46 -61.64
CA HIS A 77 1.03 -11.78 -60.28
C HIS A 77 1.93 -12.80 -59.58
N GLU A 78 2.41 -13.82 -60.27
CA GLU A 78 3.34 -14.81 -59.72
C GLU A 78 4.67 -14.16 -59.32
N ARG A 79 5.20 -13.23 -60.13
CA ARG A 79 6.40 -12.46 -59.77
C ARG A 79 6.19 -11.60 -58.52
N ILE A 80 5.03 -10.93 -58.42
CA ILE A 80 4.67 -10.13 -57.24
C ILE A 80 4.56 -11.02 -56.00
N ARG A 81 3.89 -12.19 -56.11
CA ARG A 81 3.78 -13.16 -55.00
C ARG A 81 5.13 -13.69 -54.58
N ALA A 82 6.01 -14.02 -55.53
CA ALA A 82 7.37 -14.49 -55.24
C ALA A 82 8.20 -13.41 -54.53
N ALA A 83 8.10 -12.14 -54.96
CA ALA A 83 8.75 -11.02 -54.29
C ALA A 83 8.20 -10.82 -52.86
N TRP A 84 6.88 -10.85 -52.69
CA TRP A 84 6.23 -10.72 -51.37
C TRP A 84 6.61 -11.85 -50.41
N VAL A 85 6.68 -13.10 -50.88
CA VAL A 85 7.14 -14.23 -50.06
C VAL A 85 8.58 -14.01 -49.56
N LYS A 86 9.45 -13.46 -50.42
CA LYS A 86 10.82 -13.12 -50.02
C LYS A 86 10.85 -12.01 -48.96
N GLU A 87 10.08 -10.94 -49.15
CA GLU A 87 9.97 -9.84 -48.19
C GLU A 87 9.43 -10.31 -46.83
N VAL A 88 8.39 -11.15 -46.83
CA VAL A 88 7.84 -11.74 -45.61
C VAL A 88 8.89 -12.59 -44.89
N ALA A 89 9.63 -13.42 -45.63
CA ALA A 89 10.70 -14.23 -45.05
C ALA A 89 11.81 -13.37 -44.42
N GLU A 90 12.22 -12.28 -45.07
CA GLU A 90 13.18 -11.32 -44.51
C GLU A 90 12.63 -10.63 -43.25
N HIS A 91 11.36 -10.23 -43.26
CA HIS A 91 10.72 -9.58 -42.12
C HIS A 91 10.51 -10.53 -40.92
N ASP A 92 10.23 -11.81 -41.17
CA ASP A 92 10.10 -12.80 -40.10
C ASP A 92 11.44 -13.09 -39.41
N ILE A 93 12.57 -13.05 -40.14
CA ILE A 93 13.91 -13.13 -39.53
C ILE A 93 14.13 -11.95 -38.58
N ILE A 94 13.81 -10.72 -39.01
CA ILE A 94 13.94 -9.52 -38.16
C ILE A 94 13.07 -9.63 -36.92
N ARG A 95 11.84 -10.14 -37.06
CA ARG A 95 10.92 -10.33 -35.93
C ARG A 95 11.50 -11.30 -34.89
N VAL A 96 12.07 -12.42 -35.33
CA VAL A 96 12.70 -13.40 -34.44
C VAL A 96 13.92 -12.79 -33.74
N VAL A 97 14.75 -12.01 -34.45
CA VAL A 97 15.88 -11.31 -33.84
C VAL A 97 15.40 -10.34 -32.76
N TRP A 98 14.40 -9.50 -33.05
CA TRP A 98 13.85 -8.57 -32.06
C TRP A 98 13.20 -9.27 -30.87
N GLU A 99 12.59 -10.43 -31.07
CA GLU A 99 12.02 -11.20 -29.97
C GLU A 99 13.11 -11.75 -29.05
N ASN A 100 14.20 -12.27 -29.63
CA ASN A 100 15.35 -12.73 -28.86
C ASN A 100 16.03 -11.57 -28.10
N GLU A 101 16.23 -10.42 -28.76
CA GLU A 101 16.77 -9.22 -28.11
C GLU A 101 15.86 -8.73 -26.98
N ARG A 102 14.53 -8.75 -27.18
CA ARG A 102 13.57 -8.43 -26.11
C ARG A 102 13.69 -9.39 -24.93
N GLN A 103 13.82 -10.69 -25.17
CA GLN A 103 14.00 -11.68 -24.11
C GLN A 103 15.32 -11.48 -23.36
N GLU A 104 16.40 -11.12 -24.06
CA GLU A 104 17.67 -10.76 -23.41
C GLU A 104 17.53 -9.53 -22.51
N ILE A 105 16.91 -8.46 -23.01
CA ILE A 105 16.67 -7.23 -22.23
C ILE A 105 15.80 -7.53 -21.00
N VAL A 106 14.80 -8.39 -21.13
CA VAL A 106 13.94 -8.79 -19.99
C VAL A 106 14.76 -9.56 -18.95
N ARG A 107 15.54 -10.56 -19.36
CA ARG A 107 16.41 -11.32 -18.45
C ARG A 107 17.40 -10.42 -17.74
N GLU A 108 18.06 -9.53 -18.48
CA GLU A 108 19.00 -8.57 -17.92
C GLU A 108 18.30 -7.68 -16.87
N LYS A 109 17.11 -7.15 -17.17
CA LYS A 109 16.33 -6.35 -16.21
C LYS A 109 15.93 -7.12 -14.95
N GLU A 110 15.56 -8.40 -15.09
CA GLU A 110 15.25 -9.25 -13.94
C GLU A 110 16.48 -9.52 -13.07
N GLU A 111 17.64 -9.76 -13.69
CA GLU A 111 18.92 -9.91 -12.99
C GLU A 111 19.31 -8.62 -12.25
N TRP A 112 19.20 -7.46 -12.90
CA TRP A 112 19.43 -6.16 -12.27
C TRP A 112 18.43 -5.86 -11.14
N ALA A 113 17.16 -6.24 -11.29
CA ALA A 113 16.17 -6.07 -10.24
C ALA A 113 16.52 -6.91 -9.01
N LYS A 114 16.83 -8.19 -9.21
CA LYS A 114 17.25 -9.11 -8.15
C LYS A 114 18.54 -8.65 -7.46
N ALA A 115 19.52 -8.18 -8.24
CA ALA A 115 20.78 -7.67 -7.68
C ALA A 115 20.55 -6.45 -6.76
N ARG A 116 19.65 -5.53 -7.14
CA ARG A 116 19.29 -4.38 -6.30
C ARG A 116 18.58 -4.81 -5.02
N GLU A 117 17.62 -5.74 -5.11
CA GLU A 117 16.93 -6.29 -3.93
C GLU A 117 17.90 -7.00 -2.97
N ASP A 118 18.82 -7.81 -3.51
CA ASP A 118 19.84 -8.48 -2.71
C ASP A 118 20.81 -7.48 -2.05
N GLU A 119 21.15 -6.38 -2.72
CA GLU A 119 21.97 -5.30 -2.16
C GLU A 119 21.22 -4.55 -1.05
N GLU A 120 19.95 -4.22 -1.25
CA GLU A 120 19.09 -3.58 -0.24
C GLU A 120 18.97 -4.47 1.00
N ARG A 121 18.68 -5.76 0.84
CA ARG A 121 18.63 -6.73 1.94
C ARG A 121 19.94 -6.77 2.72
N ARG A 122 21.08 -6.78 2.04
CA ARG A 122 22.41 -6.77 2.70
C ARG A 122 22.63 -5.49 3.50
N ARG A 123 22.22 -4.34 2.98
CA ARG A 123 22.31 -3.06 3.69
C ARG A 123 21.42 -3.04 4.93
N GLU A 124 20.21 -3.57 4.83
CA GLU A 124 19.29 -3.70 5.98
C GLU A 124 19.85 -4.61 7.07
N GLU A 125 20.32 -5.81 6.70
CA GLU A 125 20.97 -6.75 7.64
C GLU A 125 22.20 -6.12 8.32
N GLU A 126 22.99 -5.34 7.59
CA GLU A 126 24.14 -4.61 8.15
C GLU A 126 23.70 -3.52 9.12
N MET A 127 22.68 -2.73 8.78
CA MET A 127 22.10 -1.74 9.67
C MET A 127 21.50 -2.37 10.94
N GLU A 128 20.83 -3.51 10.83
CA GLU A 128 20.32 -4.25 11.98
C GLU A 128 21.45 -4.74 12.91
N ARG A 129 22.54 -5.26 12.35
CA ARG A 129 23.72 -5.65 13.12
C ARG A 129 24.36 -4.47 13.84
N MET A 130 24.45 -3.32 13.17
CA MET A 130 24.93 -2.08 13.81
C MET A 130 24.00 -1.69 14.97
N ARG A 131 22.69 -1.62 14.74
CA ARG A 131 21.68 -1.27 15.76
C ARG A 131 21.69 -2.20 16.97
N ALA A 132 21.86 -3.50 16.76
CA ALA A 132 21.96 -4.47 17.84
C ALA A 132 23.17 -4.24 18.77
N GLY A 133 24.19 -3.51 18.29
CA GLY A 133 25.35 -3.12 19.09
C GLY A 133 25.12 -1.90 19.97
N PHE A 134 24.06 -1.11 19.74
CA PHE A 134 23.81 0.11 20.51
C PHE A 134 23.28 -0.22 21.89
N TYR A 135 23.74 0.52 22.91
CA TYR A 135 23.21 0.37 24.26
C TYR A 135 23.27 1.69 25.02
N TRP A 136 22.44 1.79 26.06
CA TRP A 136 22.45 2.92 26.99
C TRP A 136 23.50 2.73 28.07
N ALA A 137 24.45 3.66 28.14
CA ALA A 137 25.43 3.74 29.21
C ALA A 137 25.03 4.80 30.24
N ASP A 138 25.46 4.60 31.49
CA ASP A 138 25.31 5.59 32.56
C ASP A 138 23.86 6.07 32.77
N LEU A 139 22.90 5.15 32.81
CA LEU A 139 21.52 5.50 33.17
C LEU A 139 21.49 6.10 34.58
N ARG A 140 21.07 7.36 34.67
CA ARG A 140 21.00 8.14 35.91
C ARG A 140 19.62 8.75 36.04
N ALA A 141 19.05 8.59 37.22
CA ALA A 141 17.86 9.33 37.62
C ALA A 141 18.31 10.70 38.16
N ASP A 142 17.57 11.76 37.83
CA ASP A 142 17.83 13.08 38.38
C ASP A 142 17.60 13.08 39.90
N GLN A 143 18.37 13.92 40.61
CA GLN A 143 18.33 13.96 42.07
C GLN A 143 16.97 14.40 42.62
N GLY A 144 16.29 15.30 41.91
CA GLY A 144 14.95 15.76 42.22
C GLY A 144 13.90 15.13 41.30
N CYS A 145 12.66 15.20 41.75
CA CYS A 145 11.50 14.83 40.96
C CYS A 145 11.15 15.94 39.98
N PHE A 146 10.75 15.54 38.77
CA PHE A 146 10.33 16.49 37.74
C PHE A 146 8.97 17.10 38.09
N ARG A 147 8.07 16.28 38.63
CA ARG A 147 6.74 16.65 39.17
C ARG A 147 6.17 15.49 39.99
N HIS A 148 4.98 15.64 40.56
CA HIS A 148 4.30 14.54 41.24
C HIS A 148 4.25 13.27 40.38
N GLY A 149 4.70 12.17 40.97
CA GLY A 149 4.79 10.84 40.38
C GLY A 149 5.76 10.71 39.21
N THR A 150 6.56 11.73 38.88
CA THR A 150 7.42 11.74 37.68
C THR A 150 8.86 12.08 38.00
N ARG A 151 9.80 11.25 37.53
CA ARG A 151 11.25 11.52 37.57
C ARG A 151 11.85 11.57 36.17
N GLN A 152 12.83 12.43 35.99
CA GLN A 152 13.62 12.48 34.77
C GLN A 152 14.80 11.50 34.87
N TYR A 153 15.02 10.74 33.80
CA TYR A 153 16.18 9.87 33.62
C TYR A 153 17.00 10.35 32.44
N THR A 154 18.31 10.20 32.53
CA THR A 154 19.25 10.53 31.46
C THR A 154 20.26 9.39 31.26
N ALA A 155 20.58 9.06 30.02
CA ALA A 155 21.57 8.04 29.68
C ALA A 155 22.25 8.38 28.36
N ARG A 156 23.49 7.93 28.16
CA ARG A 156 24.25 8.16 26.93
C ARG A 156 24.12 6.98 25.98
N VAL A 157 23.77 7.20 24.73
CA VAL A 157 23.83 6.12 23.72
C VAL A 157 25.30 5.81 23.41
N SER A 158 25.66 4.54 23.45
CA SER A 158 27.04 4.06 23.33
C SER A 158 27.18 3.03 22.22
N ASN A 159 28.43 2.84 21.77
CA ASN A 159 28.80 1.92 20.70
C ASN A 159 28.13 2.23 19.34
N VAL A 160 27.95 3.52 19.05
CA VAL A 160 27.49 4.00 17.74
C VAL A 160 28.69 4.14 16.80
N PRO A 161 28.72 3.42 15.65
CA PRO A 161 29.74 3.58 14.62
C PRO A 161 29.79 5.01 14.08
N ARG A 162 30.94 5.41 13.52
CA ARG A 162 31.14 6.78 13.00
C ARG A 162 30.25 7.09 11.79
N GLU A 163 29.89 6.04 11.07
CA GLU A 163 29.09 6.08 9.86
C GLU A 163 27.58 6.19 10.14
N TYR A 164 27.16 6.00 11.40
CA TYR A 164 25.77 6.04 11.82
C TYR A 164 25.43 7.37 12.50
N ASP A 165 24.23 7.91 12.25
CA ASP A 165 23.77 9.13 12.93
C ASP A 165 23.51 8.85 14.43
N PRO A 166 24.28 9.45 15.35
CA PRO A 166 24.13 9.19 16.77
C PRO A 166 22.79 9.68 17.35
N VAL A 167 22.17 10.70 16.73
CA VAL A 167 20.84 11.16 17.12
C VAL A 167 19.77 10.16 16.71
N GLN A 168 19.91 9.56 15.53
CA GLN A 168 19.05 8.46 15.10
C GLN A 168 19.22 7.23 16.01
N ALA A 169 20.45 6.87 16.36
CA ALA A 169 20.73 5.78 17.31
C ALA A 169 20.02 6.03 18.66
N CYS A 170 20.09 7.25 19.18
CA CYS A 170 19.40 7.64 20.42
C CYS A 170 17.87 7.43 20.34
N LYS A 171 17.23 7.74 19.20
CA LYS A 171 15.78 7.60 19.03
C LYS A 171 15.32 6.15 18.89
N GLU A 172 16.16 5.31 18.29
CA GLU A 172 15.81 3.92 17.93
C GLU A 172 16.23 2.90 18.99
N THR A 173 17.07 3.28 19.96
CA THR A 173 17.56 2.34 20.99
C THR A 173 16.56 2.24 22.14
N PRO A 174 15.89 1.09 22.34
CA PRO A 174 14.95 0.93 23.45
C PRO A 174 15.68 0.81 24.80
N ILE A 175 14.98 1.12 25.89
CA ILE A 175 15.46 0.95 27.26
C ILE A 175 14.37 0.35 28.15
N GLU A 176 14.75 -0.22 29.28
CA GLU A 176 13.81 -0.61 30.34
C GLU A 176 14.09 0.23 31.58
N ILE A 177 13.08 0.96 32.06
CA ILE A 177 13.16 1.76 33.30
C ILE A 177 12.01 1.36 34.21
N ASN A 178 12.34 0.97 35.44
CA ASN A 178 11.39 0.51 36.46
C ASN A 178 10.46 -0.62 35.99
N GLY A 179 10.99 -1.57 35.20
CA GLY A 179 10.25 -2.74 34.70
C GLY A 179 9.35 -2.47 33.48
N VAL A 180 9.39 -1.26 32.92
CA VAL A 180 8.64 -0.89 31.71
C VAL A 180 9.60 -0.62 30.57
N LYS A 181 9.37 -1.29 29.43
CA LYS A 181 10.13 -1.11 28.20
C LYS A 181 9.66 0.16 27.47
N LEU A 182 10.58 1.11 27.30
CA LEU A 182 10.39 2.35 26.56
C LEU A 182 11.08 2.21 25.19
N VAL A 183 10.32 2.45 24.12
CA VAL A 183 10.79 2.27 22.73
C VAL A 183 11.75 3.39 22.32
N SER A 184 11.54 4.60 22.84
CA SER A 184 12.35 5.78 22.53
C SER A 184 12.40 6.73 23.73
N PRO A 185 13.44 7.58 23.83
CA PRO A 185 13.44 8.73 24.73
C PRO A 185 12.43 9.81 24.33
N ASP A 186 12.06 10.67 25.27
CA ASP A 186 11.26 11.87 25.03
C ASP A 186 12.08 12.93 24.28
N MET A 187 13.39 12.96 24.54
CA MET A 187 14.33 13.89 23.91
C MET A 187 15.71 13.25 23.73
N CYS A 188 16.36 13.59 22.61
CA CYS A 188 17.77 13.30 22.36
C CYS A 188 18.56 14.61 22.35
N GLU A 189 19.57 14.72 23.22
CA GLU A 189 20.46 15.87 23.32
C GLU A 189 21.86 15.51 22.78
N ASP A 190 22.29 16.16 21.71
CA ASP A 190 23.66 16.04 21.21
C ASP A 190 24.60 16.98 21.97
N ARG A 191 25.54 16.39 22.72
CA ARG A 191 26.55 17.12 23.51
C ARG A 191 27.94 17.09 22.83
N GLY A 192 28.00 16.89 21.52
CA GLY A 192 29.21 16.90 20.71
C GLY A 192 30.16 15.76 21.09
N CYS A 193 31.40 16.09 21.46
CA CYS A 193 32.41 15.10 21.85
C CYS A 193 32.01 14.23 23.05
N ASN A 194 31.02 14.66 23.84
CA ASN A 194 30.49 13.89 24.96
C ASN A 194 29.47 12.82 24.53
N GLY A 195 29.06 12.82 23.25
CA GLY A 195 28.07 11.92 22.70
C GLY A 195 26.64 12.44 22.83
N VAL A 196 25.69 11.59 22.43
CA VAL A 196 24.25 11.89 22.46
C VAL A 196 23.61 11.24 23.69
N PHE A 197 22.74 12.00 24.36
CA PHE A 197 22.03 11.59 25.56
C PHE A 197 20.54 11.47 25.27
N GLY A 198 19.92 10.40 25.75
CA GLY A 198 18.47 10.25 25.82
C GLY A 198 17.96 10.76 27.16
N HIS A 199 16.77 11.37 27.14
CA HIS A 199 16.05 11.82 28.34
C HIS A 199 14.65 11.18 28.37
N TRP A 200 14.23 10.72 29.54
CA TRP A 200 12.92 10.11 29.78
C TRP A 200 12.24 10.75 30.97
N LEU A 201 10.97 11.16 30.82
CA LEU A 201 10.08 11.56 31.90
C LEU A 201 9.25 10.35 32.34
N VAL A 202 9.74 9.64 33.33
CA VAL A 202 9.16 8.40 33.82
C VAL A 202 8.13 8.71 34.88
N SER A 203 6.85 8.39 34.62
CA SER A 203 5.73 8.62 35.54
C SER A 203 5.15 7.35 36.17
N HIS A 204 5.74 6.19 35.87
CA HIS A 204 5.35 4.89 36.41
C HIS A 204 6.35 4.40 37.45
N ASN A 205 5.84 3.77 38.51
CA ASN A 205 6.65 3.13 39.55
C ASN A 205 7.71 4.07 40.17
N GLU A 206 7.37 5.35 40.37
CA GLU A 206 8.21 6.37 41.03
C GLU A 206 7.69 6.70 42.45
N PRO A 207 7.79 5.79 43.42
CA PRO A 207 7.22 6.01 44.76
C PRO A 207 7.90 7.16 45.50
N THR A 208 9.16 7.45 45.20
CA THR A 208 9.90 8.56 45.81
C THR A 208 9.42 9.93 45.31
N CYS A 209 8.78 10.00 44.13
CA CYS A 209 8.26 11.27 43.60
C CYS A 209 6.80 11.53 43.95
N THR A 210 6.27 10.87 44.98
CA THR A 210 4.86 10.96 45.36
C THR A 210 4.69 11.86 46.58
N THR A 211 4.36 13.12 46.36
CA THR A 211 3.86 14.04 47.39
C THR A 211 2.37 13.84 47.62
N TYR A 212 1.86 14.25 48.78
CA TYR A 212 0.42 14.17 49.06
C TYR A 212 -0.02 15.26 50.03
N PHE A 213 -1.30 15.60 50.01
CA PHE A 213 -1.87 16.58 50.93
C PHE A 213 -2.44 15.90 52.18
N ARG A 214 -2.12 16.45 53.36
CA ARG A 214 -2.62 15.98 54.66
C ARG A 214 -3.27 17.12 55.46
N ASP A 215 -4.21 16.73 56.32
CA ASP A 215 -4.86 17.61 57.30
C ASP A 215 -5.61 18.77 56.66
N PHE A 216 -6.57 18.46 55.77
CA PHE A 216 -7.44 19.46 55.13
C PHE A 216 -8.19 20.30 56.17
N LYS A 217 -7.96 21.62 56.15
CA LYS A 217 -8.56 22.61 57.05
C LYS A 217 -9.57 23.45 56.30
N ASP A 218 -10.81 23.42 56.76
CA ASP A 218 -11.85 24.35 56.32
C ASP A 218 -11.57 25.75 56.90
N LYS A 219 -11.47 26.75 56.02
CA LYS A 219 -11.29 28.16 56.38
C LYS A 219 -12.58 28.98 56.31
N GLY A 220 -13.70 28.34 55.98
CA GLY A 220 -15.00 28.96 55.82
C GLY A 220 -15.19 29.61 54.44
N CYS A 221 -16.26 30.40 54.32
CA CYS A 221 -16.62 31.06 53.07
C CYS A 221 -15.60 32.15 52.70
N THR A 222 -15.24 32.22 51.42
CA THR A 222 -14.54 33.39 50.85
C THR A 222 -15.54 34.56 50.71
N PRO A 223 -15.16 35.78 50.24
CA PRO A 223 -15.98 36.98 50.36
C PRO A 223 -17.48 36.81 50.03
N PRO A 224 -18.39 37.57 50.69
CA PRO A 224 -19.83 37.37 50.58
C PRO A 224 -20.33 37.35 49.13
N ALA A 225 -21.25 36.42 48.82
CA ALA A 225 -21.84 36.16 47.50
C ALA A 225 -20.94 35.44 46.47
N SER A 226 -19.74 35.00 46.86
CA SER A 226 -18.88 34.16 46.01
C SER A 226 -19.38 32.72 45.83
N ARG A 227 -20.23 32.22 46.75
CA ARG A 227 -20.62 30.79 46.85
C ARG A 227 -19.43 29.84 46.93
N ARG A 228 -18.29 30.31 47.46
CA ARG A 228 -17.06 29.52 47.58
C ARG A 228 -16.61 29.38 49.02
N ARG A 229 -16.09 28.21 49.35
CA ARG A 229 -15.47 27.86 50.63
C ARG A 229 -14.00 27.56 50.41
N ARG A 230 -13.13 28.11 51.26
CA ARG A 230 -11.68 27.90 51.18
C ARG A 230 -11.26 26.71 52.03
N VAL A 231 -10.48 25.82 51.43
CA VAL A 231 -9.86 24.66 52.10
C VAL A 231 -8.36 24.73 51.88
N GLU A 232 -7.58 24.38 52.90
CA GLU A 232 -6.12 24.39 52.84
C GLU A 232 -5.54 23.11 53.42
N SER A 233 -4.45 22.62 52.86
CA SER A 233 -3.82 21.37 53.30
C SER A 233 -2.31 21.45 53.16
N HIS A 234 -1.57 20.86 54.10
CA HIS A 234 -0.10 20.83 54.06
C HIS A 234 0.36 19.76 53.05
N LEU A 235 1.36 20.10 52.24
CA LEU A 235 2.03 19.18 51.31
C LEU A 235 3.09 18.39 52.06
N GLU A 236 2.97 17.07 52.03
CA GLU A 236 3.86 16.11 52.67
C GLU A 236 4.73 15.38 51.65
N ASN A 237 5.81 14.76 52.16
CA ASN A 237 6.77 13.97 51.39
C ASN A 237 7.45 14.74 50.26
N LEU A 238 7.73 16.02 50.50
CA LEU A 238 8.51 16.86 49.58
C LEU A 238 10.01 16.68 49.85
N ASP A 239 10.76 16.23 48.85
CA ASP A 239 12.20 16.06 48.99
C ASP A 239 12.93 17.42 48.93
N PRO A 240 14.06 17.59 49.66
CA PRO A 240 14.79 18.87 49.70
C PRO A 240 15.33 19.36 48.34
N GLY A 241 15.49 18.45 47.37
CA GLY A 241 15.96 18.76 46.03
C GLY A 241 14.85 19.10 45.02
N ASP A 242 13.58 18.94 45.42
CA ASP A 242 12.44 19.12 44.52
C ASP A 242 12.06 20.58 44.38
N ASP A 243 11.54 20.95 43.21
CA ASP A 243 10.84 22.22 43.06
C ASP A 243 9.47 22.15 43.74
N TRP A 244 9.39 22.69 44.95
CA TRP A 244 8.17 22.71 45.75
C TRP A 244 6.96 23.26 44.99
N ARG A 245 7.16 24.22 44.08
CA ARG A 245 6.08 24.84 43.32
C ARG A 245 5.49 23.83 42.34
N THR A 246 6.33 23.17 41.55
CA THR A 246 5.91 22.13 40.62
C THR A 246 5.30 20.94 41.36
N MET A 247 5.91 20.49 42.47
CA MET A 247 5.34 19.39 43.25
C MET A 247 3.95 19.74 43.78
N CYS A 248 3.80 20.90 44.42
CA CYS A 248 2.50 21.34 44.94
C CYS A 248 1.44 21.44 43.83
N SER A 249 1.76 22.08 42.70
CA SER A 249 0.80 22.33 41.62
C SER A 249 0.45 21.09 40.78
N THR A 250 1.13 19.97 40.99
CA THR A 250 0.89 18.71 40.26
C THR A 250 0.43 17.57 41.17
N THR A 251 0.40 17.81 42.48
CA THR A 251 -0.08 16.81 43.45
C THR A 251 -1.60 16.79 43.44
N PRO A 252 -2.24 15.62 43.21
CA PRO A 252 -3.68 15.51 43.31
C PRO A 252 -4.15 15.50 44.77
N ALA A 253 -5.42 15.81 44.98
CA ALA A 253 -6.05 15.77 46.29
C ALA A 253 -7.46 15.19 46.21
N ASP A 254 -7.77 14.30 47.15
CA ASP A 254 -9.10 13.75 47.33
C ASP A 254 -9.63 14.14 48.70
N PHE A 255 -10.67 14.97 48.73
CA PHE A 255 -11.36 15.34 49.97
C PHE A 255 -12.82 15.69 49.71
N TRP A 256 -13.68 15.50 50.72
CA TRP A 256 -15.13 15.74 50.61
C TRP A 256 -15.80 15.07 49.41
N TYR A 257 -15.33 13.87 49.03
CA TYR A 257 -15.80 13.11 47.87
C TYR A 257 -15.56 13.80 46.50
N LEU A 258 -14.69 14.81 46.48
CA LEU A 258 -14.25 15.49 45.27
C LEU A 258 -12.79 15.11 44.99
N HIS A 259 -12.51 14.89 43.71
CA HIS A 259 -11.15 14.71 43.19
C HIS A 259 -10.67 16.02 42.56
N PHE A 260 -9.44 16.41 42.88
CA PHE A 260 -8.76 17.54 42.27
C PHE A 260 -7.43 17.06 41.71
N ASP A 261 -7.19 17.31 40.42
CA ASP A 261 -5.90 17.01 39.77
C ASP A 261 -4.75 17.84 40.37
N ASN A 262 -5.07 19.02 40.91
CA ASN A 262 -4.15 19.94 41.55
C ASN A 262 -4.87 20.93 42.50
N PRO A 263 -4.14 21.60 43.40
CA PRO A 263 -4.66 22.76 44.12
C PRO A 263 -4.87 23.95 43.19
N HIS A 264 -5.85 24.80 43.52
CA HIS A 264 -6.07 26.06 42.81
C HIS A 264 -4.90 27.04 43.04
N MET A 265 -4.29 27.01 44.23
CA MET A 265 -3.14 27.84 44.58
C MET A 265 -2.18 27.09 45.51
N CYS A 266 -0.90 27.45 45.43
CA CYS A 266 0.16 26.92 46.29
C CYS A 266 0.85 28.06 47.03
N GLU A 267 1.02 27.92 48.34
CA GLU A 267 1.71 28.90 49.18
C GLU A 267 2.84 28.26 49.98
N ASN A 268 3.96 28.97 50.09
CA ASN A 268 5.09 28.59 50.94
C ASN A 268 5.07 29.47 52.19
N TRP A 269 4.75 28.89 53.34
CA TRP A 269 4.69 29.59 54.62
C TRP A 269 6.00 29.51 55.42
N GLY A 270 7.12 29.29 54.73
CA GLY A 270 8.46 29.21 55.31
C GLY A 270 8.57 28.02 56.26
N LYS A 271 8.77 28.28 57.56
CA LYS A 271 8.93 27.23 58.58
C LYS A 271 7.72 26.32 58.76
N TYR A 272 6.55 26.69 58.21
CA TYR A 272 5.33 25.91 58.26
C TYR A 272 5.09 25.07 56.99
N GLY A 273 6.07 25.04 56.09
CA GLY A 273 6.05 24.21 54.89
C GLY A 273 5.20 24.77 53.77
N ILE A 274 4.81 23.87 52.86
CA ILE A 274 4.13 24.17 51.61
C ILE A 274 2.66 23.77 51.73
N TRP A 275 1.76 24.61 51.25
CA TRP A 275 0.32 24.43 51.40
C TRP A 275 -0.38 24.52 50.05
N GLY A 276 -1.27 23.57 49.80
CA GLY A 276 -2.25 23.63 48.73
C GLY A 276 -3.52 24.32 49.22
N ILE A 277 -4.15 25.11 48.36
CA ILE A 277 -5.37 25.87 48.64
C ILE A 277 -6.39 25.58 47.56
N TRP A 278 -7.62 25.30 47.99
CA TRP A 278 -8.77 25.10 47.12
C TRP A 278 -9.88 26.07 47.47
N GLU A 279 -10.54 26.63 46.45
CA GLU A 279 -11.85 27.25 46.59
C GLU A 279 -12.89 26.28 46.02
N VAL A 280 -13.75 25.76 46.88
CA VAL A 280 -14.76 24.75 46.54
C VAL A 280 -16.13 25.40 46.53
N ASP A 281 -16.96 25.09 45.54
CA ASP A 281 -18.33 25.59 45.49
C ASP A 281 -19.15 25.05 46.67
N ASP A 282 -19.81 25.96 47.38
CA ASP A 282 -20.70 25.64 48.50
C ASP A 282 -21.88 26.62 48.52
N ASN A 283 -23.09 26.10 48.31
CA ASN A 283 -24.34 26.87 48.32
C ASN A 283 -24.74 27.41 49.71
N ARG A 284 -24.02 27.01 50.77
CA ARG A 284 -24.17 27.59 52.12
C ARG A 284 -23.34 28.86 52.29
N CYS A 285 -22.45 29.13 51.34
CA CYS A 285 -21.84 30.41 51.06
C CYS A 285 -22.62 31.10 49.89
#